data_AF-A0A8C6WCP2-F1
#
_entry.id   AF-A0A8C6WCP2-F1
#
_cell.length_a   1.000
_cell.length_b   1.000
_cell.length_c   1.000
_cell.angle_alpha   90.00
_cell.angle_beta   90.00
_cell.angle_gamma   90.00
#
_symmetry.space_group_name_H-M   'P 1'
#
loop_
_entity.id
_entity.type
_entity.pdbx_description
1 polymer ?
#
loop_
_entity_poly.entity_id
_entity_poly.type
_entity_poly.pdbx_seq_one_letter_code
_entity_poly.pdbx_strand_id
1 'polypeptide(L)'
;MFDLAVDSLATKGHLIVIGFISGYQSPTGLSPVKAGSLPAKLLKKSASVQGFFLNHYFSEYQAAMKHLLELYARGDLICEVDLGHLAPEGRFIGLDSVFRAVDYMYMGKNTGKIVVELPHSVNSKL
;
A
#
# COMPACT_ATOMS: atom_id res chain seq x y z
N MET A 1 -2.55 -10.14 10.89
CA MET A 1 -3.18 -10.15 9.55
C MET A 1 -2.73 -11.35 8.72
N PHE A 2 -1.43 -11.53 8.47
CA PHE A 2 -0.91 -12.65 7.66
C PHE A 2 -1.43 -14.04 8.09
N ASP A 3 -1.28 -14.38 9.38
CA ASP A 3 -1.72 -15.70 9.89
C ASP A 3 -3.21 -15.96 9.63
N LEU A 4 -4.06 -14.95 9.89
CA LEU A 4 -5.51 -15.03 9.66
C LEU A 4 -5.84 -15.19 8.17
N ALA A 5 -5.14 -14.47 7.28
CA ALA A 5 -5.34 -14.56 5.85
C ALA A 5 -4.97 -15.95 5.32
N VAL A 6 -3.85 -16.55 5.78
CA VAL A 6 -3.46 -17.94 5.45
C VAL A 6 -4.54 -18.92 5.91
N ASP A 7 -5.02 -18.79 7.14
CA ASP A 7 -6.04 -19.69 7.69
C ASP A 7 -7.37 -19.58 6.95
N SER A 8 -7.67 -18.40 6.39
CA SER A 8 -8.91 -18.11 5.65
C SER A 8 -8.86 -18.51 4.17
N LEU A 9 -7.72 -18.98 3.64
CA LEU A 9 -7.63 -19.38 2.23
C LEU A 9 -8.64 -20.49 1.90
N ALA A 10 -9.34 -20.35 0.78
CA ALA A 10 -10.12 -21.46 0.21
C ALA A 10 -9.19 -22.55 -0.36
N THR A 11 -9.74 -23.70 -0.72
CA THR A 11 -9.00 -24.67 -1.56
C THR A 11 -8.60 -23.99 -2.88
N LYS A 12 -7.31 -24.05 -3.23
CA LYS A 12 -6.66 -23.29 -4.32
C LYS A 12 -6.62 -21.78 -4.13
N GLY A 13 -6.78 -21.29 -2.90
CA GLY A 13 -6.68 -19.87 -2.60
C GLY A 13 -5.27 -19.32 -2.82
N HIS A 14 -5.18 -18.03 -3.15
CA HIS A 14 -3.93 -17.31 -3.35
C HIS A 14 -3.83 -16.14 -2.39
N LEU A 15 -2.78 -16.12 -1.57
CA LEU A 15 -2.42 -14.94 -0.78
C LEU A 15 -1.27 -14.22 -1.48
N ILE A 16 -1.52 -13.00 -1.95
CA ILE A 16 -0.47 -12.17 -2.56
C ILE A 16 0.12 -11.26 -1.49
N VAL A 17 1.43 -11.36 -1.26
CA VAL A 17 2.18 -10.50 -0.34
C VAL A 17 2.56 -9.23 -1.08
N ILE A 18 1.77 -8.17 -0.85
CA ILE A 18 2.05 -6.81 -1.33
C ILE A 18 2.96 -6.05 -0.36
N GLY A 19 2.80 -6.31 0.94
CA GLY A 19 3.55 -5.65 1.99
C GLY A 19 3.14 -6.16 3.37
N PHE A 20 3.75 -5.61 4.41
CA PHE A 20 3.56 -6.01 5.80
C PHE A 20 3.82 -4.82 6.74
N ILE A 21 3.06 -3.73 6.52
CA ILE A 21 3.26 -2.41 7.16
C ILE A 21 3.35 -2.44 8.68
N SER A 22 2.72 -3.42 9.35
CA SER A 22 2.82 -3.62 10.80
C SER A 22 4.25 -3.87 11.30
N GLY A 23 5.17 -4.26 10.42
CA GLY A 23 6.58 -4.51 10.75
C GLY A 23 7.53 -3.36 10.43
N TYR A 24 7.15 -2.37 9.62
CA TYR A 24 8.11 -1.43 9.04
C TYR A 24 8.79 -0.51 10.05
N GLN A 25 8.13 -0.19 11.17
CA GLN A 25 8.72 0.61 12.26
C GLN A 25 9.56 -0.24 13.23
N SER A 26 9.62 -1.56 13.06
CA SER A 26 10.47 -2.42 13.88
C SER A 26 11.94 -2.29 13.46
N PRO A 27 12.92 -2.57 14.34
CA PRO A 27 14.33 -2.47 13.99
C PRO A 27 14.77 -3.32 12.79
N THR A 28 14.05 -4.42 12.51
CA THR A 28 14.32 -5.29 11.36
C THR A 28 13.44 -4.98 10.15
N GLY A 29 12.41 -4.14 10.31
CA GLY A 29 11.37 -3.92 9.30
C GLY A 29 10.41 -5.11 9.12
N LEU A 30 10.55 -6.17 9.93
CA LEU A 30 9.78 -7.40 9.81
C LEU A 30 8.68 -7.48 10.87
N SER A 31 7.55 -8.07 10.48
CA SER A 31 6.46 -8.42 11.40
C SER A 31 6.54 -9.91 11.75
N PRO A 32 6.47 -10.29 13.03
CA PRO A 32 6.44 -11.70 13.41
C PRO A 32 5.16 -12.38 12.88
N VAL A 33 5.29 -13.64 12.45
CA VAL A 33 4.21 -14.49 11.91
C VAL A 33 4.38 -15.93 12.39
N LYS A 34 3.28 -16.69 12.48
CA LYS A 34 3.28 -18.12 12.87
C LYS A 34 3.49 -19.01 11.64
N ALA A 35 4.64 -18.87 10.97
CA ALA A 35 4.92 -19.54 9.70
C ALA A 35 5.39 -21.00 9.81
N GLY A 36 5.66 -21.53 11.01
CA GLY A 36 6.20 -22.90 11.17
C GLY A 36 5.34 -24.02 10.58
N SER A 37 4.01 -23.82 10.49
CA SER A 37 3.07 -24.78 9.86
C SER A 37 2.60 -24.36 8.47
N LEU A 38 3.14 -23.28 7.91
CA LEU A 38 2.69 -22.72 6.64
C LEU A 38 2.73 -23.73 5.48
N PRO A 39 3.81 -24.51 5.25
CA PRO A 39 3.84 -25.48 4.16
C PRO A 39 2.72 -26.52 4.26
N ALA A 40 2.44 -27.02 5.47
CA ALA A 40 1.38 -27.99 5.69
C ALA A 40 -0.02 -27.39 5.47
N LYS A 41 -0.25 -26.14 5.88
CA LYS A 41 -1.51 -25.42 5.65
C LYS A 41 -1.77 -25.22 4.16
N LEU A 42 -0.75 -24.80 3.40
CA LEU A 42 -0.85 -24.60 1.95
C LEU A 42 -1.06 -25.92 1.22
N LEU A 43 -0.32 -26.97 1.56
CA LEU A 43 -0.46 -28.31 0.97
C LEU A 43 -1.89 -28.84 1.12
N LYS A 44 -2.45 -28.78 2.34
CA LYS A 44 -3.82 -29.26 2.62
C LYS A 44 -4.89 -28.55 1.79
N LYS A 45 -4.65 -27.29 1.43
CA LYS A 45 -5.58 -26.46 0.65
C LYS A 45 -5.20 -26.36 -0.82
N SER A 46 -4.09 -26.96 -1.26
CA SER A 46 -3.49 -26.69 -2.57
C SER A 46 -3.38 -25.19 -2.87
N ALA A 47 -3.10 -24.40 -1.83
CA ALA A 47 -3.09 -22.93 -1.87
C ALA A 47 -1.66 -22.39 -2.05
N SER A 48 -1.52 -21.10 -2.32
CA SER A 48 -0.20 -20.46 -2.44
C SER A 48 -0.09 -19.14 -1.68
N VAL A 49 1.17 -18.80 -1.36
CA VAL A 49 1.59 -17.47 -0.93
C VAL A 49 2.58 -16.96 -1.97
N GLN A 50 2.30 -15.82 -2.60
CA GLN A 50 3.09 -15.28 -3.71
C GLN A 50 3.55 -13.86 -3.40
N GLY A 51 4.85 -13.59 -3.49
CA GLY A 51 5.38 -12.23 -3.39
C GLY A 51 5.11 -11.43 -4.67
N PHE A 52 4.83 -10.14 -4.52
CA PHE A 52 4.76 -9.18 -5.61
C PHE A 52 5.62 -7.96 -5.28
N PHE A 53 6.51 -7.59 -6.19
CA PHE A 53 7.34 -6.38 -6.08
C PHE A 53 7.26 -5.63 -7.41
N LEU A 54 6.73 -4.40 -7.38
CA LEU A 54 6.37 -3.65 -8.59
C LEU A 54 7.51 -3.57 -9.61
N ASN A 55 8.74 -3.38 -9.14
CA ASN A 55 9.90 -3.21 -10.03
C ASN A 55 10.25 -4.47 -10.84
N HIS A 56 9.72 -5.65 -10.48
CA HIS A 56 9.88 -6.88 -11.28
C HIS A 56 8.86 -7.00 -12.42
N TYR A 57 7.89 -6.08 -12.50
CA TYR A 57 6.79 -6.08 -13.48
C TYR A 57 6.71 -4.74 -14.24
N PHE A 58 7.88 -4.13 -14.52
CA PHE A 58 7.92 -2.88 -15.27
C PHE A 58 7.49 -3.02 -16.74
N SER A 59 7.62 -4.23 -17.32
CA SER A 59 7.10 -4.54 -18.66
C SER A 59 5.59 -4.30 -18.79
N GLU A 60 4.85 -4.46 -17.69
CA GLU A 60 3.41 -4.36 -17.61
C GLU A 60 2.96 -2.94 -17.24
N TYR A 61 3.86 -2.11 -16.71
CA TYR A 61 3.55 -0.82 -16.10
C TYR A 61 2.84 0.14 -17.06
N GLN A 62 3.32 0.28 -18.29
CA GLN A 62 2.75 1.22 -19.26
C GLN A 62 1.30 0.86 -19.61
N ALA A 63 1.03 -0.42 -19.86
CA ALA A 63 -0.31 -0.90 -20.18
C ALA A 63 -1.26 -0.72 -18.99
N ALA A 64 -0.80 -1.08 -17.78
CA ALA A 64 -1.57 -0.91 -16.56
C ALA A 64 -1.91 0.57 -16.29
N MET A 65 -0.93 1.46 -16.40
CA MET A 65 -1.11 2.89 -16.16
C MET A 65 -2.09 3.53 -17.14
N LYS A 66 -1.98 3.18 -18.44
CA LYS A 66 -2.92 3.65 -19.47
C LYS A 66 -4.36 3.26 -19.12
N HIS A 67 -4.58 2.00 -18.77
CA HIS A 67 -5.92 1.51 -18.44
C HIS A 67 -6.48 2.18 -17.17
N LEU A 68 -5.67 2.34 -16.12
CA LEU A 68 -6.09 3.03 -14.90
C LEU A 68 -6.50 4.50 -15.17
N LEU A 69 -5.74 5.21 -16.01
CA LEU A 69 -6.07 6.58 -16.40
C LEU A 69 -7.37 6.66 -17.22
N GLU A 70 -7.61 5.70 -18.11
CA GLU A 70 -8.87 5.63 -18.87
C GLU A 70 -10.07 5.38 -17.95
N LEU A 71 -9.97 4.45 -16.99
CA LEU A 71 -11.02 4.21 -15.99
C LEU A 71 -11.28 5.44 -15.13
N TYR A 72 -10.24 6.13 -14.68
CA TYR A 72 -10.36 7.37 -13.94
C TYR A 72 -11.05 8.47 -14.77
N ALA A 73 -10.61 8.68 -16.01
CA ALA A 73 -11.17 9.70 -16.91
C ALA A 73 -12.65 9.47 -17.24
N ARG A 74 -13.09 8.20 -17.28
CA ARG A 74 -14.50 7.82 -17.47
C ARG A 74 -15.35 7.87 -16.20
N GLY A 75 -14.73 7.99 -15.02
CA GLY A 75 -15.43 7.91 -13.73
C GLY A 75 -15.72 6.49 -13.25
N ASP A 76 -15.12 5.47 -13.87
CA ASP A 76 -15.28 4.05 -13.50
C ASP A 76 -14.38 3.66 -12.31
N LEU A 77 -13.40 4.52 -11.97
CA LEU A 77 -12.47 4.31 -10.88
C LEU A 77 -12.45 5.52 -9.94
N ILE A 78 -12.81 5.30 -8.68
CA ILE A 78 -12.69 6.30 -7.62
C ILE A 78 -11.22 6.40 -7.21
N CYS A 79 -10.62 7.57 -7.44
CA CYS A 79 -9.27 7.92 -6.98
C CYS A 79 -9.36 8.78 -5.73
N GLU A 80 -9.62 8.15 -4.57
CA GLU A 80 -9.75 8.84 -3.29
C GLU A 80 -8.39 9.43 -2.85
N VAL A 81 -8.39 10.74 -2.54
CA VAL A 81 -7.19 11.48 -2.12
C VAL A 81 -7.39 12.04 -0.73
N ASP A 82 -6.44 11.74 0.16
CA ASP A 82 -6.39 12.30 1.51
C ASP A 82 -5.33 13.40 1.58
N LEU A 83 -5.78 14.65 1.57
CA LEU A 83 -4.92 15.84 1.72
C LEU A 83 -4.75 16.25 3.19
N GLY A 84 -5.18 15.43 4.16
CA GLY A 84 -5.08 15.74 5.58
C GLY A 84 -6.11 16.77 6.07
N HIS A 85 -7.23 16.95 5.37
CA HIS A 85 -8.29 17.87 5.79
C HIS A 85 -8.81 17.59 7.21
N LEU A 86 -8.78 16.32 7.63
CA LEU A 86 -9.19 15.85 8.95
C LEU A 86 -7.99 15.56 9.88
N ALA A 87 -6.77 15.89 9.47
CA ALA A 87 -5.60 15.75 10.33
C ALA A 87 -5.62 16.83 11.42
N PRO A 88 -5.04 16.58 12.61
CA PRO A 88 -5.06 17.54 13.74
C PRO A 88 -4.53 18.93 13.40
N GLU A 89 -3.52 19.00 12.54
CA GLU A 89 -2.86 20.24 12.09
C GLU A 89 -3.35 20.69 10.70
N GLY A 90 -4.46 20.13 10.21
CA GLY A 90 -5.03 20.41 8.90
C GLY A 90 -4.17 19.89 7.74
N ARG A 91 -4.43 20.47 6.56
CA ARG A 91 -3.93 19.99 5.26
C ARG A 91 -2.42 19.76 5.25
N PHE A 92 -2.00 18.77 4.46
CA PHE A 92 -0.59 18.50 4.18
C PHE A 92 -0.11 19.42 3.05
N ILE A 93 0.46 20.56 3.42
CA ILE A 93 1.00 21.56 2.51
C ILE A 93 2.49 21.79 2.79
N GLY A 94 3.31 21.75 1.75
CA GLY A 94 4.76 21.92 1.83
C GLY A 94 5.49 20.65 2.25
N LEU A 95 6.79 20.56 1.93
CA LEU A 95 7.62 19.39 2.22
C LEU A 95 7.68 19.06 3.72
N ASP A 96 7.66 20.07 4.58
CA ASP A 96 7.66 19.87 6.03
C ASP A 96 6.41 19.12 6.53
N SER A 97 5.30 19.16 5.79
CA SER A 97 4.11 18.39 6.15
C SER A 97 4.22 16.89 5.86
N VAL A 98 5.25 16.43 5.15
CA VAL A 98 5.51 15.01 4.89
C VAL A 98 5.69 14.25 6.21
N PHE A 99 6.36 14.84 7.20
CA PHE A 99 6.57 14.19 8.51
C PHE A 99 5.22 13.84 9.16
N ARG A 100 4.32 14.83 9.24
CA ARG A 100 2.96 14.62 9.78
C ARG A 100 2.13 13.68 8.93
N ALA A 101 2.29 13.72 7.60
CA ALA A 101 1.58 12.83 6.69
C ALA A 101 2.00 11.35 6.87
N VAL A 102 3.29 11.10 7.13
CA VAL A 102 3.81 9.77 7.47
C VAL A 102 3.27 9.31 8.82
N ASP A 103 3.28 10.17 9.84
CA ASP A 103 2.70 9.84 11.14
C ASP A 103 1.20 9.51 11.02
N TYR A 104 0.46 10.31 10.25
CA TYR A 104 -0.96 10.09 9.98
C TYR A 104 -1.25 8.72 9.32
N MET A 105 -0.37 8.28 8.40
CA MET A 105 -0.42 6.95 7.80
C MET A 105 -0.23 5.85 8.85
N TYR A 106 0.80 5.97 9.70
CA TYR A 106 1.10 4.97 10.72
C TYR A 106 0.10 4.94 11.87
N MET A 107 -0.61 6.04 12.11
CA MET A 107 -1.78 6.10 13.00
C MET A 107 -3.04 5.45 12.39
N GLY A 108 -2.99 5.03 11.12
CA GLY A 108 -4.12 4.41 10.42
C GLY A 108 -5.30 5.36 10.22
N LYS A 109 -5.04 6.65 10.05
CA LYS A 109 -6.08 7.69 10.00
C LYS A 109 -6.57 8.01 8.59
N ASN A 110 -5.79 7.69 7.57
CA ASN A 110 -6.12 8.08 6.21
C ASN A 110 -7.23 7.22 5.59
N THR A 111 -8.05 7.86 4.76
CA THR A 111 -8.95 7.17 3.82
C THR A 111 -8.55 7.56 2.40
N GLY A 112 -8.06 6.60 1.61
CA GLY A 112 -7.51 6.87 0.29
C GLY A 112 -6.00 7.18 0.31
N LYS A 113 -5.51 7.73 -0.80
CA LYS A 113 -4.08 8.00 -1.00
C LYS A 113 -3.69 9.31 -0.33
N ILE A 114 -2.80 9.25 0.66
CA ILE A 114 -2.18 10.44 1.25
C ILE A 114 -1.38 11.18 0.18
N VAL A 115 -1.67 12.46 0.00
CA VAL A 115 -0.96 13.37 -0.90
C VAL A 115 -0.55 14.62 -0.14
N VAL A 116 0.67 15.09 -0.39
CA VAL A 116 1.19 16.36 0.11
C VAL A 116 1.17 17.36 -1.04
N GLU A 117 0.55 18.51 -0.81
CA GLU A 117 0.46 19.57 -1.81
C GLU A 117 1.67 20.49 -1.75
N LEU A 118 2.23 20.83 -2.92
CA LEU A 118 3.26 21.85 -3.09
C LEU A 118 2.67 23.02 -3.89
N PRO A 119 2.12 24.05 -3.23
CA PRO A 119 1.25 25.05 -3.88
C PRO A 119 1.96 26.05 -4.79
N HIS A 120 3.29 26.07 -4.83
CA HIS A 120 4.07 26.89 -5.76
C HIS A 120 5.08 26.02 -6.51
N SER A 121 5.32 26.35 -7.79
CA SER A 121 6.50 25.86 -8.49
C SER A 121 7.73 26.25 -7.68
N VAL A 122 8.46 25.27 -7.17
CA VAL A 122 9.81 25.51 -6.69
C VAL A 122 10.56 26.01 -7.92
N ASN A 123 10.81 27.32 -8.00
CA ASN A 123 11.71 27.87 -9.00
C ASN A 123 13.06 27.19 -8.76
N SER A 124 13.37 26.20 -9.59
CA SER A 124 14.67 25.57 -9.58
C SER A 124 15.70 26.66 -9.82
N LYS A 125 16.51 26.98 -8.81
CA LYS A 125 17.70 27.83 -8.95
C LYS A 125 18.88 26.98 -9.44
N LEU A 126 18.65 26.17 -10.47
CA LEU A 126 19.67 25.41 -11.20
C LEU A 126 19.60 25.82 -12.66
#